data_AF-A0A9D7W215-F1
#
_entry.id   AF-A0A9D7W215-F1
#
_cell.length_a   1.000
_cell.length_b   1.000
_cell.length_c   1.000
_cell.angle_alpha   90.00
_cell.angle_beta   90.00
_cell.angle_gamma   90.00
#
_symmetry.space_group_name_H-M   'P 1'
#
loop_
_entity.id
_entity.type
_entity.pdbx_description
1 polymer ?
#
loop_
_entity_poly.entity_id
_entity_poly.type
_entity_poly.pdbx_seq_one_letter_code
_entity_poly.pdbx_strand_id
1 'polypeptide(L)'
;VQCSLSDIETLQVSWQADENGLPLFAIWAHRHGVGTQESGNNEVSSVAVPVEDSGGWLRWYPRGENGRDVVVAMPQLMDALMAKTNEESELPRSMRPLGPVLDGSRQLTLLGSPHFLVHDGRVLLPPATMPLLDPIEDVLGADCPAAAVSIHLDDRTYFELDAVSPAVGSARGLDRQLDGGLRQVSEKTEAVISGRDLDMYGRRLVMRLPEVLRIGQRYLRVGIEGRDLVVANTYLPEMAAHNIVLAASLLLDQIQANPVSGQMEEEKSVDLQQSAVIKLQRPVTLVFDSDSLETAIEMLSETVGITIEIVGKDLESEGITKNQSFGLSERERSAEEVLRTILRKSESKPGQLIYVFRKDGDDEKIVITTNTNARQRGEEIPEVFRTVPAQ
;
A
#
# COMPACT_ATOMS: atom_id res chain seq x y z
N VAL A 1 -3.09 26.97 -20.17
CA VAL A 1 -3.61 27.40 -18.85
C VAL A 1 -2.53 27.17 -17.80
N GLN A 2 -1.89 28.24 -17.31
CA GLN A 2 -1.05 28.17 -16.11
C GLN A 2 -1.97 28.29 -14.90
N CYS A 3 -2.07 27.24 -14.09
CA CYS A 3 -2.77 27.28 -12.81
C CYS A 3 -1.76 27.68 -11.74
N SER A 4 -2.03 28.72 -10.96
CA SER A 4 -1.19 29.04 -9.81
C SER A 4 -1.47 28.02 -8.68
N LEU A 5 -0.44 27.70 -7.89
CA LEU A 5 -0.62 26.87 -6.68
C LEU A 5 -1.59 27.51 -5.68
N SER A 6 -1.73 28.85 -5.70
CA SER A 6 -2.71 29.59 -4.89
C SER A 6 -4.17 29.24 -5.19
N ASP A 7 -4.43 28.66 -6.35
CA ASP A 7 -5.77 28.40 -6.83
C ASP A 7 -6.21 26.95 -6.57
N ILE A 8 -5.33 26.13 -5.96
CA ILE A 8 -5.56 24.72 -5.65
C ILE A 8 -6.09 24.61 -4.21
N GLU A 9 -7.30 24.08 -4.07
CA GLU A 9 -7.95 23.78 -2.79
C GLU A 9 -7.51 22.44 -2.23
N THR A 10 -7.39 21.42 -3.09
CA THR A 10 -6.97 20.08 -2.71
C THR A 10 -6.06 19.49 -3.76
N LEU A 11 -4.96 18.87 -3.34
CA LEU A 11 -4.03 18.17 -4.19
C LEU A 11 -3.93 16.72 -3.74
N GLN A 12 -4.40 15.81 -4.57
CA GLN A 12 -4.21 14.38 -4.37
C GLN A 12 -3.07 13.90 -5.27
N VAL A 13 -2.10 13.22 -4.68
CA VAL A 13 -0.98 12.61 -5.39
C VAL A 13 -1.01 11.12 -5.11
N SER A 14 -1.02 10.31 -6.16
CA SER A 14 -0.91 8.85 -6.07
C SER A 14 0.32 8.37 -6.82
N TRP A 15 0.94 7.33 -6.30
CA TRP A 15 2.07 6.68 -6.92
C TRP A 15 2.01 5.17 -6.72
N GLN A 16 2.60 4.45 -7.66
CA GLN A 16 2.79 3.01 -7.58
C GLN A 16 4.03 2.61 -8.39
N ALA A 17 4.52 1.38 -8.18
CA ALA A 17 5.52 0.79 -9.05
C ALA A 17 4.81 0.10 -10.23
N ASP A 18 5.35 0.20 -11.43
CA ASP A 18 4.96 -0.67 -12.54
C ASP A 18 5.57 -2.08 -12.40
N GLU A 19 5.29 -2.96 -13.37
CA GLU A 19 5.78 -4.33 -13.39
C GLU A 19 7.31 -4.45 -13.40
N ASN A 20 8.01 -3.41 -13.87
CA ASN A 20 9.46 -3.31 -13.91
C ASN A 20 10.05 -2.58 -12.69
N GLY A 21 9.21 -2.18 -11.72
CA GLY A 21 9.62 -1.41 -10.56
C GLY A 21 9.86 0.08 -10.83
N LEU A 22 9.44 0.60 -11.99
CA LEU A 22 9.54 2.01 -12.31
C LEU A 22 8.38 2.80 -11.68
N PRO A 23 8.62 4.04 -11.23
CA PRO A 23 7.57 4.89 -10.67
C PRO A 23 6.52 5.26 -11.71
N LEU A 24 5.25 5.04 -11.35
CA LEU A 24 4.10 5.64 -12.00
C LEU A 24 3.45 6.67 -11.07
N PHE A 25 3.11 7.83 -11.62
CA PHE A 25 2.51 8.94 -10.86
C PHE A 25 1.24 9.47 -11.51
N ALA A 26 0.28 9.83 -10.67
CA ALA A 26 -0.88 10.62 -11.05
C ALA A 26 -1.15 11.70 -9.99
N ILE A 27 -1.57 12.86 -10.47
CA ILE A 27 -1.88 14.04 -9.66
C ILE A 27 -3.27 14.49 -10.03
N TRP A 28 -4.12 14.70 -9.04
CA TRP A 28 -5.40 15.35 -9.19
C TRP A 28 -5.41 16.64 -8.36
N ALA A 29 -5.57 17.77 -9.03
CA ALA A 29 -5.77 19.07 -8.41
C ALA A 29 -7.24 19.49 -8.50
N HIS A 30 -7.83 19.82 -7.34
CA HIS A 30 -9.13 20.49 -7.22
C HIS A 30 -8.91 21.99 -7.01
N ARG A 31 -9.56 22.85 -7.79
CA ARG A 31 -9.35 24.31 -7.79
C ARG A 31 -10.46 25.07 -7.08
N HIS A 32 -10.09 26.16 -6.40
CA HIS A 32 -10.99 27.15 -5.79
C HIS A 32 -11.61 28.08 -6.85
N GLY A 33 -12.09 27.55 -7.98
CA GLY A 33 -12.68 28.36 -9.04
C GLY A 33 -12.92 27.61 -10.36
N VAL A 34 -13.96 28.04 -11.09
CA VAL A 34 -14.17 27.65 -12.50
C VAL A 34 -13.21 28.51 -13.33
N GLY A 35 -12.48 27.91 -14.26
CA GLY A 35 -11.58 28.67 -15.13
C GLY A 35 -12.33 29.80 -15.83
N THR A 36 -11.86 31.04 -15.70
CA THR A 36 -12.42 32.19 -16.41
C THR A 36 -11.96 32.15 -17.88
N GLN A 37 -12.70 31.40 -18.70
CA GLN A 37 -12.81 31.70 -20.13
C GLN A 37 -14.26 31.98 -20.49
N GLU A 38 -14.49 33.17 -21.04
CA GLU A 38 -15.67 33.46 -21.86
C GLU A 38 -15.56 32.60 -23.13
N SER A 39 -16.58 31.77 -23.37
CA SER A 39 -16.78 30.97 -24.59
C SER A 39 -15.89 29.74 -24.77
N GLY A 40 -16.37 28.58 -24.31
CA GLY A 40 -15.86 27.25 -24.69
C GLY A 40 -16.71 26.13 -24.09
N ASN A 41 -17.08 25.13 -24.91
CA ASN A 41 -18.01 24.04 -24.59
C ASN A 41 -17.80 23.40 -23.20
N ASN A 42 -18.88 23.24 -22.44
CA ASN A 42 -18.95 22.41 -21.22
C ASN A 42 -18.93 20.89 -21.53
N GLU A 43 -18.31 20.47 -22.62
CA GLU A 43 -18.18 19.06 -22.95
C GLU A 43 -16.99 18.46 -22.17
N VAL A 44 -17.19 17.27 -21.61
CA VAL A 44 -16.11 16.46 -21.04
C VAL A 44 -15.03 16.33 -22.12
N SER A 45 -13.80 16.73 -21.81
CA SER A 45 -12.70 16.53 -22.75
C SER A 45 -12.50 15.02 -22.90
N SER A 46 -12.88 14.45 -24.04
CA SER A 46 -12.65 13.04 -24.36
C SER A 46 -11.19 12.73 -24.72
N VAL A 47 -10.32 13.74 -24.65
CA VAL A 47 -8.92 13.65 -25.06
C VAL A 47 -8.03 14.23 -23.96
N ALA A 48 -7.00 13.48 -23.57
CA ALA A 48 -5.90 13.98 -22.76
C ALA A 48 -4.89 14.72 -23.65
N VAL A 49 -4.41 15.87 -23.20
CA VAL A 49 -3.50 16.74 -23.93
C VAL A 49 -2.10 16.63 -23.30
N PRO A 50 -1.02 16.53 -24.08
CA PRO A 50 0.34 16.57 -23.55
C PRO A 50 0.59 17.84 -22.72
N VAL A 51 1.27 17.70 -21.59
CA VAL A 51 1.73 18.85 -20.82
C VAL A 51 3.06 19.32 -21.38
N GLU A 52 3.10 20.57 -21.84
CA GLU A 52 4.33 21.21 -22.32
C GLU A 52 5.43 21.16 -21.22
N ASP A 53 6.65 20.80 -21.61
CA ASP A 53 7.85 20.78 -20.75
C ASP A 53 7.85 19.80 -19.56
N SER A 54 7.02 18.75 -19.60
CA SER A 54 6.85 17.78 -18.49
C SER A 54 7.35 16.36 -18.78
N GLY A 55 8.24 16.19 -19.76
CA GLY A 55 8.81 14.87 -20.07
C GLY A 55 7.80 13.84 -20.58
N GLY A 56 6.70 14.29 -21.20
CA GLY A 56 5.70 13.41 -21.83
C GLY A 56 4.47 13.09 -20.98
N TRP A 57 4.26 13.78 -19.85
CA TRP A 57 3.06 13.62 -19.04
C TRP A 57 1.82 14.13 -19.79
N LEU A 58 0.66 13.54 -19.48
CA LEU A 58 -0.62 13.90 -20.05
C LEU A 58 -1.46 14.65 -19.03
N ARG A 59 -2.22 15.64 -19.50
CA ARG A 59 -3.21 16.37 -18.71
C ARG A 59 -4.60 16.12 -19.25
N TRP A 60 -5.53 15.94 -18.34
CA TRP A 60 -6.92 15.68 -18.64
C TRP A 60 -7.84 16.48 -17.73
N TYR A 61 -8.99 16.87 -18.28
CA TYR A 61 -10.01 17.68 -17.60
C TYR A 61 -11.31 16.87 -17.48
N PRO A 62 -11.51 16.12 -16.39
CA PRO A 62 -12.66 15.23 -16.21
C PRO A 62 -14.01 15.94 -16.33
N ARG A 63 -14.07 17.23 -15.97
CA ARG A 63 -15.28 18.05 -16.01
C ARG A 63 -15.21 19.17 -17.06
N GLY A 64 -14.43 18.97 -18.12
CA GLY A 64 -14.15 19.96 -19.17
C GLY A 64 -13.13 21.01 -18.74
N GLU A 65 -12.59 21.78 -19.70
CA GLU A 65 -11.46 22.72 -19.46
C GLU A 65 -11.77 23.81 -18.41
N ASN A 66 -13.05 24.18 -18.30
CA ASN A 66 -13.54 25.13 -17.30
C ASN A 66 -13.83 24.48 -15.93
N GLY A 67 -13.91 23.15 -15.86
CA GLY A 67 -14.20 22.39 -14.64
C GLY A 67 -13.16 22.58 -13.55
N ARG A 68 -13.51 22.32 -12.29
CA ARG A 68 -12.60 22.56 -11.15
C ARG A 68 -11.45 21.56 -11.04
N ASP A 69 -11.57 20.43 -11.74
CA ASP A 69 -10.71 19.28 -11.61
C ASP A 69 -9.72 19.20 -12.78
N VAL A 70 -8.44 19.03 -12.44
CA VAL A 70 -7.36 18.80 -13.41
C VAL A 70 -6.61 17.55 -12.98
N VAL A 71 -6.49 16.59 -13.89
CA VAL A 71 -5.70 15.37 -13.69
C VAL A 71 -4.46 15.47 -14.54
N VAL A 72 -3.30 15.20 -13.96
CA VAL A 72 -2.03 15.07 -14.67
C VAL A 72 -1.44 13.72 -14.32
N ALA A 73 -1.16 12.89 -15.31
CA ALA A 73 -0.64 11.55 -15.09
C ALA A 73 0.35 11.15 -16.18
N MET A 74 1.17 10.15 -15.89
CA MET A 74 2.00 9.50 -16.90
C MET A 74 1.11 8.80 -17.96
N PRO A 75 1.57 8.70 -19.23
CA PRO A 75 0.79 8.08 -20.30
C PRO A 75 0.24 6.70 -19.97
N GLN A 76 1.03 5.85 -19.28
CA GLN A 76 0.61 4.49 -18.91
C GLN A 76 -0.62 4.46 -17.99
N LEU A 77 -0.84 5.52 -17.20
CA LEU A 77 -1.98 5.61 -16.27
C LEU A 77 -3.17 6.36 -16.87
N MET A 78 -2.94 7.25 -17.84
CA MET A 78 -3.98 8.17 -18.32
C MET A 78 -5.16 7.43 -18.95
N ASP A 79 -4.90 6.42 -19.78
CA ASP A 79 -5.97 5.66 -20.45
C ASP A 79 -6.87 4.94 -19.44
N ALA A 80 -6.27 4.34 -18.41
CA ALA A 80 -7.00 3.68 -17.32
C ALA A 80 -7.82 4.67 -16.49
N LEU A 81 -7.27 5.85 -16.22
CA LEU A 81 -7.97 6.92 -15.49
C LEU A 81 -9.16 7.46 -16.29
N MET A 82 -8.99 7.71 -17.58
CA MET A 82 -10.07 8.18 -18.45
C MET A 82 -11.18 7.13 -18.59
N ALA A 83 -10.82 5.85 -18.77
CA ALA A 83 -11.78 4.76 -18.92
C ALA A 83 -12.67 4.55 -17.69
N LYS A 84 -12.14 4.74 -16.48
CA LYS A 84 -12.86 4.53 -15.22
C LYS A 84 -13.80 5.66 -14.81
N THR A 85 -13.85 6.79 -15.51
CA THR A 85 -14.60 7.97 -15.02
C THR A 85 -16.12 7.90 -15.12
N ASN A 86 -16.66 6.84 -15.74
CA ASN A 86 -18.08 6.50 -15.66
C ASN A 86 -18.41 5.47 -14.56
N GLU A 87 -17.41 4.90 -13.89
CA GLU A 87 -17.58 3.96 -12.77
C GLU A 87 -17.01 4.61 -11.51
N GLU A 88 -17.70 4.50 -10.37
CA GLU A 88 -17.14 4.96 -9.10
C GLU A 88 -15.87 4.16 -8.83
N SER A 89 -14.70 4.82 -8.91
CA SER A 89 -13.42 4.18 -8.62
C SER A 89 -13.38 3.79 -7.14
N GLU A 90 -13.68 2.53 -6.84
CA GLU A 90 -13.63 2.01 -5.47
C GLU A 90 -12.18 1.84 -5.01
N LEU A 91 -11.94 2.14 -3.73
CA LEU A 91 -10.68 1.79 -3.08
C LEU A 91 -10.47 0.25 -3.11
N PRO A 92 -9.21 -0.21 -3.15
CA PRO A 92 -8.89 -1.63 -2.92
C PRO A 92 -9.56 -2.15 -1.67
N ARG A 93 -9.95 -3.43 -1.63
CA ARG A 93 -10.76 -4.00 -0.53
C ARG A 93 -10.14 -3.75 0.83
N SER A 94 -8.83 -3.96 0.92
CA SER A 94 -8.00 -3.70 2.09
C SER A 94 -8.09 -2.26 2.61
N MET A 95 -8.32 -1.28 1.73
CA MET A 95 -8.38 0.15 2.06
C MET A 95 -9.82 0.69 2.23
N ARG A 96 -10.85 -0.05 1.80
CA ARG A 96 -12.26 0.39 1.95
C ARG A 96 -12.65 0.75 3.38
N PRO A 97 -12.19 0.04 4.44
CA PRO A 97 -12.50 0.41 5.82
C PRO A 97 -12.00 1.81 6.21
N LEU A 98 -10.98 2.35 5.52
CA LEU A 98 -10.48 3.70 5.75
C LEU A 98 -11.45 4.77 5.22
N GLY A 99 -12.15 4.51 4.11
CA GLY A 99 -13.05 5.48 3.46
C GLY A 99 -13.95 6.30 4.39
N PRO A 100 -14.72 5.70 5.31
CA PRO A 100 -15.61 6.43 6.21
C PRO A 100 -14.92 7.20 7.33
N VAL A 101 -13.66 6.91 7.65
CA VAL A 101 -12.92 7.57 8.76
C VAL A 101 -12.00 8.69 8.28
N LEU A 102 -11.68 8.73 6.99
CA LEU A 102 -10.89 9.82 6.41
C LEU A 102 -11.66 11.15 6.47
N ASP A 103 -10.96 12.19 6.92
CA ASP A 103 -11.51 13.54 7.04
C ASP A 103 -10.87 14.47 6.00
N GLY A 104 -11.68 14.92 5.04
CA GLY A 104 -11.25 15.83 3.97
C GLY A 104 -10.84 17.23 4.44
N SER A 105 -11.05 17.57 5.71
CA SER A 105 -10.57 18.83 6.31
C SER A 105 -9.17 18.73 6.93
N ARG A 106 -8.56 17.53 6.93
CA ARG A 106 -7.17 17.34 7.35
C ARG A 106 -6.25 18.03 6.34
N GLN A 107 -5.20 18.68 6.85
CA GLN A 107 -4.26 19.42 5.99
C GLN A 107 -3.32 18.47 5.24
N LEU A 108 -3.04 17.31 5.82
CA LEU A 108 -2.30 16.24 5.19
C LEU A 108 -2.94 14.91 5.56
N THR A 109 -3.23 14.10 4.55
CA THR A 109 -3.64 12.71 4.72
C THR A 109 -2.84 11.85 3.75
N LEU A 110 -2.17 10.84 4.29
CA LEU A 110 -1.46 9.82 3.54
C LEU A 110 -2.15 8.49 3.82
N LEU A 111 -2.61 7.79 2.79
CA LEU A 111 -3.22 6.47 2.93
C LEU A 111 -2.59 5.48 1.95
N GLY A 112 -2.52 4.22 2.34
CA GLY A 112 -1.95 3.18 1.51
C GLY A 112 -1.69 1.90 2.28
N SER A 113 -1.00 0.97 1.64
CA SER A 113 -0.58 -0.27 2.29
C SER A 113 0.82 -0.08 2.91
N PRO A 114 0.99 -0.29 4.22
CA PRO A 114 2.33 -0.28 4.84
C PRO A 114 3.28 -1.30 4.20
N HIS A 115 2.74 -2.45 3.77
CA HIS A 115 3.48 -3.51 3.07
C HIS A 115 4.14 -3.01 1.77
N PHE A 116 3.47 -2.11 1.07
CA PHE A 116 4.02 -1.54 -0.16
C PHE A 116 5.35 -0.82 0.12
N LEU A 117 5.46 -0.08 1.22
CA LEU A 117 6.67 0.68 1.56
C LEU A 117 7.89 -0.20 1.88
N VAL A 118 7.65 -1.38 2.48
CA VAL A 118 8.71 -2.32 2.87
C VAL A 118 9.09 -3.31 1.75
N HIS A 119 8.26 -3.42 0.72
CA HIS A 119 8.46 -4.34 -0.40
C HIS A 119 8.58 -3.58 -1.74
N ASP A 120 7.59 -3.67 -2.62
CA ASP A 120 7.69 -3.21 -4.01
C ASP A 120 7.86 -1.69 -4.13
N GLY A 121 7.33 -0.92 -3.18
CA GLY A 121 7.48 0.52 -3.11
C GLY A 121 8.84 0.99 -2.60
N ARG A 122 9.67 0.10 -2.05
CA ARG A 122 11.01 0.46 -1.53
C ARG A 122 11.88 1.12 -2.59
N VAL A 123 11.80 0.66 -3.85
CA VAL A 123 12.55 1.24 -4.98
C VAL A 123 12.15 2.69 -5.29
N LEU A 124 10.94 3.09 -4.92
CA LEU A 124 10.41 4.44 -5.15
C LEU A 124 10.80 5.42 -4.04
N LEU A 125 11.28 4.90 -2.91
CA LEU A 125 11.60 5.71 -1.75
C LEU A 125 13.00 6.32 -1.86
N PRO A 126 13.16 7.61 -1.53
CA PRO A 126 14.49 8.20 -1.44
C PRO A 126 15.37 7.41 -0.47
N PRO A 127 16.69 7.29 -0.74
CA PRO A 127 17.60 6.62 0.19
C PRO A 127 17.53 7.18 1.63
N ALA A 128 17.13 8.45 1.79
CA ALA A 128 17.03 9.13 3.08
C ALA A 128 15.91 8.60 3.97
N THR A 129 14.89 7.99 3.38
CA THR A 129 13.76 7.43 4.12
C THR A 129 13.95 5.96 4.44
N MET A 130 14.99 5.29 3.90
CA MET A 130 15.24 3.87 4.15
C MET A 130 15.35 3.51 5.64
N PRO A 131 16.02 4.31 6.50
CA PRO A 131 16.08 4.02 7.94
C PRO A 131 14.73 4.14 8.67
N LEU A 132 13.68 4.66 8.02
CA LEU A 132 12.33 4.74 8.58
C LEU A 132 11.50 3.47 8.32
N LEU A 133 11.94 2.58 7.42
CA LEU A 133 11.18 1.39 7.07
C LEU A 133 11.06 0.42 8.25
N ASP A 134 12.15 0.10 8.94
CA ASP A 134 12.10 -0.83 10.08
C ASP A 134 11.21 -0.29 11.21
N PRO A 135 11.28 1.00 11.62
CA PRO A 135 10.34 1.57 12.58
C PRO A 135 8.87 1.51 12.11
N ILE A 136 8.60 1.71 10.82
CA ILE A 136 7.25 1.60 10.26
C ILE A 136 6.77 0.15 10.34
N GLU A 137 7.61 -0.81 9.98
CA GLU A 137 7.34 -2.25 10.07
C GLU A 137 7.13 -2.69 11.52
N ASP A 138 7.92 -2.19 12.47
CA ASP A 138 7.75 -2.50 13.89
C ASP A 138 6.38 -2.03 14.43
N VAL A 139 5.90 -0.87 13.96
CA VAL A 139 4.64 -0.26 14.44
C VAL A 139 3.42 -0.85 13.74
N LEU A 140 3.46 -0.98 12.41
CA LEU A 140 2.31 -1.39 11.59
C LEU A 140 2.36 -2.88 11.23
N GLY A 141 3.55 -3.46 11.07
CA GLY A 141 3.80 -4.88 10.83
C GLY A 141 3.17 -5.49 9.60
N ALA A 142 3.44 -6.78 9.44
CA ALA A 142 2.83 -7.62 8.41
C ALA A 142 1.31 -7.84 8.62
N ASP A 143 0.79 -7.48 9.80
CA ASP A 143 -0.61 -7.63 10.18
C ASP A 143 -1.42 -6.33 9.96
N CYS A 144 -0.96 -5.41 9.09
CA CYS A 144 -1.69 -4.21 8.71
C CYS A 144 -1.80 -4.09 7.18
N PRO A 145 -2.91 -4.53 6.56
CA PRO A 145 -3.10 -4.46 5.10
C PRO A 145 -3.20 -3.02 4.57
N ALA A 146 -3.77 -2.10 5.36
CA ALA A 146 -3.95 -0.71 4.99
C ALA A 146 -3.88 0.21 6.21
N ALA A 147 -3.29 1.39 6.03
CA ALA A 147 -3.27 2.43 7.04
C ALA A 147 -3.44 3.83 6.42
N ALA A 148 -3.94 4.76 7.22
CA ALA A 148 -3.95 6.18 6.92
C ALA A 148 -3.33 6.99 8.05
N VAL A 149 -2.50 7.98 7.71
CA VAL A 149 -1.94 8.97 8.61
C VAL A 149 -2.52 10.32 8.24
N SER A 150 -3.13 11.00 9.21
CA SER A 150 -3.72 12.32 9.05
C SER A 150 -3.11 13.33 10.03
N ILE A 151 -2.82 14.53 9.53
CA ILE A 151 -2.23 15.62 10.30
C ILE A 151 -3.05 16.90 10.07
N HIS A 152 -3.29 17.63 11.17
CA HIS A 152 -3.88 18.96 11.13
C HIS A 152 -3.08 19.90 12.03
N LEU A 153 -2.48 20.95 11.44
CA LEU A 153 -1.66 21.94 12.12
C LEU A 153 -2.51 23.18 12.42
N ASP A 154 -2.82 23.39 13.69
CA ASP A 154 -3.49 24.58 14.22
C ASP A 154 -2.80 24.98 15.56
N ASP A 155 -3.49 25.69 16.46
CA ASP A 155 -3.02 25.98 17.84
C ASP A 155 -2.45 24.75 18.58
N ARG A 156 -2.94 23.56 18.21
CA ARG A 156 -2.34 22.27 18.55
C ARG A 156 -2.23 21.44 17.29
N THR A 157 -1.15 20.70 17.15
CA THR A 157 -1.06 19.72 16.08
C THR A 157 -1.84 18.47 16.47
N TYR A 158 -2.82 18.11 15.66
CA TYR A 158 -3.50 16.82 15.71
C TYR A 158 -2.78 15.83 14.80
N PHE A 159 -2.49 14.64 15.34
CA PHE A 159 -1.97 13.50 14.60
C PHE A 159 -2.88 12.30 14.83
N GLU A 160 -3.22 11.61 13.76
CA GLU A 160 -4.07 10.42 13.75
C GLU A 160 -3.51 9.37 12.80
N LEU A 161 -3.54 8.12 13.24
CA LEU A 161 -3.15 6.94 12.50
C LEU A 161 -4.29 5.93 12.59
N ASP A 162 -4.91 5.64 11.45
CA ASP A 162 -5.97 4.67 11.29
C ASP A 162 -5.40 3.41 10.63
N ALA A 163 -5.41 2.28 11.33
CA ALA A 163 -4.84 1.04 10.86
C ALA A 163 -5.92 -0.04 10.72
N VAL A 164 -6.02 -0.63 9.53
CA VAL A 164 -6.96 -1.72 9.23
C VAL A 164 -6.38 -3.04 9.69
N SER A 165 -7.23 -3.87 10.28
CA SER A 165 -6.93 -5.24 10.72
C SER A 165 -7.20 -6.25 9.59
N PRO A 166 -6.32 -7.25 9.37
CA PRO A 166 -6.40 -8.19 8.25
C PRO A 166 -7.57 -9.17 8.36
N ALA A 167 -7.98 -9.50 9.59
CA ALA A 167 -9.17 -10.30 9.87
C ALA A 167 -10.16 -9.54 10.75
N VAL A 168 -11.45 -9.81 10.54
CA VAL A 168 -12.51 -9.44 11.48
C VAL A 168 -12.22 -10.12 12.82
N GLY A 169 -11.90 -9.33 13.86
CA GLY A 169 -11.58 -9.86 15.19
C GLY A 169 -10.08 -9.92 15.56
N SER A 170 -9.16 -9.69 14.61
CA SER A 170 -7.72 -9.58 14.91
C SER A 170 -7.30 -8.19 15.39
N ALA A 171 -8.22 -7.24 15.49
CA ALA A 171 -7.96 -5.85 15.91
C ALA A 171 -7.27 -5.74 17.28
N ARG A 172 -7.48 -6.70 18.19
CA ARG A 172 -6.78 -6.74 19.49
C ARG A 172 -5.28 -7.02 19.39
N GLY A 173 -4.87 -7.76 18.37
CA GLY A 173 -3.44 -8.01 18.10
C GLY A 173 -2.78 -6.73 17.61
N LEU A 174 -3.39 -6.12 16.59
CA LEU A 174 -2.94 -4.86 16.01
C LEU A 174 -2.94 -3.71 17.03
N ASP A 175 -3.97 -3.59 17.88
CA ASP A 175 -4.04 -2.60 18.97
C ASP A 175 -2.85 -2.69 19.94
N ARG A 176 -2.51 -3.91 20.39
CA ARG A 176 -1.34 -4.12 21.27
C ARG A 176 -0.02 -3.81 20.58
N GLN A 177 0.10 -4.20 19.31
CA GLN A 177 1.29 -3.94 18.51
C GLN A 177 1.46 -2.43 18.30
N LEU A 178 0.40 -1.74 17.92
CA LEU A 178 0.41 -0.31 17.68
C LEU A 178 0.69 0.48 18.96
N ASP A 179 0.02 0.16 20.07
CA ASP A 179 0.28 0.79 21.36
C ASP A 179 1.71 0.53 21.84
N GLY A 180 2.19 -0.71 21.74
CA GLY A 180 3.56 -1.09 22.09
C GLY A 180 4.62 -0.37 21.24
N GLY A 181 4.45 -0.42 19.92
CA GLY A 181 5.36 0.19 18.95
C GLY A 181 5.45 1.70 19.14
N LEU A 182 4.30 2.40 19.16
CA LEU A 182 4.25 3.85 19.33
C LEU A 182 4.81 4.31 20.69
N ARG A 183 4.61 3.53 21.77
CA ARG A 183 5.20 3.84 23.09
C ARG A 183 6.71 3.63 23.15
N GLN A 184 7.27 2.78 22.29
CA GLN A 184 8.72 2.55 22.23
C GLN A 184 9.48 3.49 21.29
N VAL A 185 8.78 4.28 20.45
CA VAL A 185 9.43 5.16 19.45
C VAL A 185 10.48 6.09 20.08
N SER A 186 10.18 6.71 21.23
CA SER A 186 11.15 7.60 21.92
C SER A 186 12.40 6.87 22.41
N GLU A 187 12.24 5.67 22.99
CA GLU A 187 13.33 4.83 23.49
C GLU A 187 14.22 4.32 22.34
N LYS A 188 13.58 3.84 21.25
CA LYS A 188 14.30 3.43 20.03
C LYS A 188 15.06 4.59 19.41
N THR A 189 14.45 5.78 19.35
CA THR A 189 15.11 6.99 18.85
C THR A 189 16.32 7.36 19.71
N GLU A 190 16.20 7.30 21.04
CA GLU A 190 17.32 7.57 21.96
C GLU A 190 18.45 6.55 21.79
N ALA A 191 18.14 5.27 21.58
CA ALA A 191 19.15 4.24 21.31
C ALA A 191 19.93 4.52 20.01
N VAL A 192 19.23 4.90 18.94
CA VAL A 192 19.86 5.28 17.65
C VAL A 192 20.78 6.48 17.83
N ILE A 193 20.35 7.50 18.58
CA ILE A 193 21.12 8.71 18.85
C ILE A 193 22.36 8.40 19.71
N SER A 194 22.21 7.57 20.75
CA SER A 194 23.28 7.27 21.71
C SER A 194 24.45 6.49 21.10
N GLY A 195 24.18 5.69 20.06
CA GLY A 195 25.20 4.92 19.35
C GLY A 195 26.00 5.71 18.30
N ARG A 196 25.77 7.03 18.17
CA ARG A 196 26.28 7.84 17.05
C ARG A 196 27.08 9.05 17.51
N ASP A 197 28.07 9.42 16.69
CA ASP A 197 28.73 10.71 16.78
C ASP A 197 27.96 11.72 15.91
N LEU A 198 27.18 12.58 16.57
CA LEU A 198 26.30 13.55 15.91
C LEU A 198 27.09 14.78 15.45
N ASP A 199 26.75 15.28 14.27
CA ASP A 199 27.30 16.54 13.76
C ASP A 199 26.96 17.68 14.73
N MET A 200 27.91 18.61 14.90
CA MET A 200 27.73 19.83 15.69
C MET A 200 26.52 20.64 15.20
N TYR A 201 26.30 20.67 13.87
CA TYR A 201 25.11 21.26 13.30
C TYR A 201 23.88 20.41 13.64
N GLY A 202 22.85 21.04 14.26
CA GLY A 202 21.61 20.34 14.60
C GLY A 202 21.69 19.40 15.80
N ARG A 203 22.88 19.11 16.36
CA ARG A 203 23.07 18.19 17.52
C ARG A 203 22.04 18.38 18.62
N ARG A 204 21.87 19.63 19.06
CA ARG A 204 20.99 19.98 20.18
C ARG A 204 19.53 19.66 19.88
N LEU A 205 19.11 19.81 18.63
CA LEU A 205 17.75 19.52 18.21
C LEU A 205 17.53 18.01 18.12
N VAL A 206 18.46 17.27 17.50
CA VAL A 206 18.43 15.81 17.42
C VAL A 206 18.40 15.18 18.81
N MET A 207 19.28 15.61 19.72
CA MET A 207 19.32 15.13 21.11
C MET A 207 18.03 15.41 21.92
N ARG A 208 17.18 16.34 21.47
CA ARG A 208 15.90 16.66 22.12
C ARG A 208 14.73 15.89 21.52
N LEU A 209 14.90 15.26 20.36
CA LEU A 209 13.84 14.52 19.68
C LEU A 209 13.16 13.47 20.59
N PRO A 210 13.90 12.63 21.35
CA PRO A 210 13.26 11.66 22.25
C PRO A 210 12.32 12.30 23.26
N GLU A 211 12.69 13.45 23.83
CA GLU A 211 11.84 14.17 24.80
C GLU A 211 10.57 14.73 24.16
N VAL A 212 10.65 15.24 22.93
CA VAL A 212 9.45 15.73 22.22
C VAL A 212 8.52 14.56 21.88
N LEU A 213 9.08 13.42 21.47
CA LEU A 213 8.32 12.19 21.22
C LEU A 213 7.63 11.69 22.50
N ARG A 214 8.30 11.76 23.66
CA ARG A 214 7.71 11.42 24.98
C ARG A 214 6.49 12.29 25.32
N ILE A 215 6.49 13.57 24.91
CA ILE A 215 5.31 14.43 25.08
C ILE A 215 4.13 13.89 24.26
N GLY A 216 4.37 13.53 23.00
CA GLY A 216 3.35 12.91 22.14
C GLY A 216 2.82 11.60 22.71
N GLN A 217 3.72 10.73 23.19
CA GLN A 217 3.38 9.44 23.80
C GLN A 217 2.56 9.57 25.09
N ARG A 218 2.74 10.66 25.85
CA ARG A 218 1.96 10.94 27.07
C ARG A 218 0.48 11.18 26.78
N TYR A 219 0.18 11.80 25.64
CA TYR A 219 -1.18 12.12 25.21
C TYR A 219 -1.71 11.16 24.15
N LEU A 220 -0.91 10.16 23.78
CA LEU A 220 -1.28 9.12 22.83
C LEU A 220 -2.42 8.27 23.38
N ARG A 221 -3.48 8.15 22.59
CA ARG A 221 -4.58 7.23 22.80
C ARG A 221 -4.58 6.25 21.65
N VAL A 222 -4.62 4.96 21.99
CA VAL A 222 -4.79 3.87 21.02
C VAL A 222 -6.05 3.12 21.42
N GLY A 223 -6.88 2.76 20.45
CA GLY A 223 -8.06 1.96 20.70
C GLY A 223 -8.68 1.39 19.43
N ILE A 224 -9.50 0.38 19.62
CA ILE A 224 -10.26 -0.27 18.54
C ILE A 224 -11.53 0.53 18.28
N GLU A 225 -11.75 0.89 17.02
CA GLU A 225 -12.97 1.51 16.54
C GLU A 225 -13.70 0.53 15.60
N GLY A 226 -14.96 0.20 15.91
CA GLY A 226 -15.69 -0.80 15.13
C GLY A 226 -15.17 -2.23 15.31
N ARG A 227 -14.99 -2.98 14.21
CA ARG A 227 -14.61 -4.41 14.23
C ARG A 227 -13.19 -4.68 13.73
N ASP A 228 -12.69 -3.80 12.87
CA ASP A 228 -11.53 -4.00 12.02
C ASP A 228 -10.61 -2.77 11.95
N LEU A 229 -10.90 -1.69 12.67
CA LEU A 229 -10.07 -0.50 12.70
C LEU A 229 -9.43 -0.30 14.08
N VAL A 230 -8.15 0.07 14.08
CA VAL A 230 -7.41 0.50 15.26
C VAL A 230 -6.96 1.94 15.02
N VAL A 231 -7.34 2.84 15.91
CA VAL A 231 -7.06 4.27 15.79
C VAL A 231 -6.07 4.67 16.87
N ALA A 232 -5.01 5.34 16.47
CA ALA A 232 -4.05 5.98 17.35
C ALA A 232 -4.03 7.49 17.10
N ASN A 233 -4.33 8.30 18.12
CA ASN A 233 -4.28 9.75 17.99
C ASN A 233 -3.58 10.44 19.16
N THR A 234 -3.04 11.62 18.89
CA THR A 234 -2.42 12.46 19.92
C THR A 234 -2.52 13.94 19.55
N TYR A 235 -2.44 14.77 20.59
CA TYR A 235 -2.32 16.21 20.45
C TYR A 235 -0.92 16.64 20.86
N LEU A 236 -0.24 17.28 19.94
CA LEU A 236 1.08 17.85 20.14
C LEU A 236 0.96 19.38 20.33
N PRO A 237 1.82 19.99 21.14
CA PRO A 237 1.93 21.44 21.21
C PRO A 237 2.22 22.05 19.82
N GLU A 238 1.78 23.29 19.59
CA GLU A 238 1.89 24.04 18.32
C GLU A 238 3.20 23.79 17.54
N MET A 239 4.35 24.00 18.18
CA MET A 239 5.66 23.88 17.51
C MET A 239 6.28 22.47 17.55
N ALA A 240 5.65 21.51 18.21
CA ALA A 240 6.24 20.18 18.39
C ALA A 240 6.33 19.41 17.06
N ALA A 241 5.33 19.48 16.20
CA ALA A 241 5.35 18.81 14.90
C ALA A 241 6.49 19.33 14.00
N HIS A 242 6.63 20.66 13.90
CA HIS A 242 7.72 21.28 13.15
C HIS A 242 9.10 20.87 13.69
N ASN A 243 9.26 20.84 15.02
CA ASN A 243 10.50 20.43 15.66
C ASN A 243 10.79 18.94 15.46
N ILE A 244 9.77 18.07 15.50
CA ILE A 244 9.92 16.62 15.24
C ILE A 244 10.39 16.42 13.80
N VAL A 245 9.71 17.03 12.82
CA VAL A 245 10.06 16.89 11.40
C VAL A 245 11.50 17.35 11.16
N LEU A 246 11.86 18.55 11.62
CA LEU A 246 13.22 19.07 11.43
C LEU A 246 14.27 18.21 12.13
N ALA A 247 14.03 17.77 13.36
CA ALA A 247 14.96 16.91 14.09
C ALA A 247 15.12 15.53 13.44
N ALA A 248 14.02 14.95 12.95
CA ALA A 248 14.01 13.66 12.26
C ALA A 248 14.74 13.75 10.93
N SER A 249 14.50 14.79 10.12
CA SER A 249 15.25 15.03 8.88
C SER A 249 16.75 15.13 9.14
N LEU A 250 17.17 15.94 10.12
CA LEU A 250 18.59 16.07 10.47
C LEU A 250 19.19 14.75 10.97
N LEU A 251 18.44 13.96 11.73
CA LEU A 251 18.88 12.65 12.18
C LEU A 251 19.05 11.69 10.98
N LEU A 252 18.11 11.67 10.04
CA LEU A 252 18.19 10.84 8.84
C LEU A 252 19.38 11.24 7.96
N ASP A 253 19.58 12.53 7.72
CA ASP A 253 20.73 13.04 6.97
C ASP A 253 22.06 12.59 7.62
N GLN A 254 22.14 12.65 8.96
CA GLN A 254 23.33 12.20 9.69
C GLN A 254 23.50 10.67 9.67
N ILE A 255 22.40 9.91 9.68
CA ILE A 255 22.43 8.45 9.52
C ILE A 255 23.01 8.09 8.15
N GLN A 256 22.60 8.80 7.10
CA GLN A 256 23.11 8.59 5.75
C GLN A 256 24.56 9.00 5.58
N ALA A 257 24.95 10.14 6.15
CA ALA A 257 26.31 10.65 6.05
C ALA A 257 27.32 9.74 6.76
N ASN A 258 26.93 9.15 7.90
CA ASN A 258 27.76 8.26 8.71
C ASN A 258 26.97 6.99 9.11
N PRO A 259 26.83 6.02 8.19
CA PRO A 259 26.19 4.74 8.53
C PRO A 259 27.07 3.99 9.54
N VAL A 260 26.48 3.54 10.65
CA VAL A 260 27.19 2.71 11.63
C VAL A 260 27.50 1.37 10.96
N SER A 261 28.78 1.09 10.76
CA SER A 261 29.25 -0.17 10.17
C SER A 261 28.97 -1.32 11.13
N GLY A 262 27.84 -2.00 10.94
CA GLY A 262 27.40 -3.09 11.82
C GLY A 262 26.03 -3.66 11.49
N GLN A 263 25.18 -2.91 10.79
CA GLN A 263 24.00 -3.42 10.11
C GLN A 263 24.17 -3.22 8.61
N MET A 264 25.10 -3.97 8.01
CA MET A 264 24.82 -4.48 6.66
C MET A 264 23.79 -5.58 6.88
N GLU A 265 22.52 -5.19 7.00
CA GLU A 265 21.51 -6.07 6.44
C GLU A 265 21.86 -6.16 4.96
N GLU A 266 21.97 -7.40 4.50
CA GLU A 266 22.12 -7.73 3.09
C GLU A 266 21.34 -6.73 2.26
N GLU A 267 22.01 -6.13 1.27
CA GLU A 267 21.29 -5.65 0.10
C GLU A 267 20.40 -6.83 -0.33
N LYS A 268 19.13 -6.83 0.10
CA LYS A 268 18.07 -7.51 -0.62
C LYS A 268 18.01 -6.77 -1.94
N SER A 269 18.95 -7.09 -2.83
CA SER A 269 18.88 -6.79 -4.23
C SER A 269 17.59 -7.44 -4.69
N VAL A 270 16.52 -6.65 -4.73
CA VAL A 270 15.31 -7.05 -5.42
C VAL A 270 15.74 -7.12 -6.88
N ASP A 271 16.02 -8.33 -7.32
CA ASP A 271 16.25 -8.64 -8.72
C ASP A 271 14.92 -8.32 -9.43
N LEU A 272 14.86 -7.19 -10.13
CA LEU A 272 13.66 -6.61 -10.72
C LEU A 272 13.15 -7.38 -11.96
N GLN A 273 13.68 -8.58 -12.21
CA GLN A 273 13.18 -9.52 -13.23
C GLN A 273 12.86 -10.89 -12.62
N GLN A 274 12.19 -10.88 -11.48
CA GLN A 274 11.77 -12.13 -10.83
C GLN A 274 10.44 -12.62 -11.43
N SER A 275 10.53 -13.71 -12.20
CA SER A 275 9.37 -14.48 -12.72
C SER A 275 8.30 -14.72 -11.64
N ALA A 276 7.04 -14.93 -12.04
CA ALA A 276 5.92 -15.15 -11.11
C ALA A 276 6.21 -16.27 -10.08
N VAL A 277 7.05 -17.23 -10.47
CA VAL A 277 7.55 -18.32 -9.62
C VAL A 277 8.34 -17.79 -8.41
N ILE A 278 9.17 -16.76 -8.58
CA ILE A 278 10.00 -16.22 -7.50
C ILE A 278 9.18 -15.32 -6.58
N LYS A 279 8.23 -14.53 -7.14
CA LYS A 279 7.29 -13.76 -6.33
C LYS A 279 6.43 -14.66 -5.42
N LEU A 280 6.04 -15.85 -5.90
CA LEU A 280 5.33 -16.86 -5.08
C LEU A 280 6.18 -17.47 -3.96
N GLN A 281 7.51 -17.38 -4.00
CA GLN A 281 8.36 -17.87 -2.90
C GLN A 281 8.45 -16.88 -1.73
N ARG A 282 7.96 -15.65 -1.89
CA ARG A 282 7.99 -14.62 -0.85
C ARG A 282 7.14 -15.05 0.36
N PRO A 283 7.62 -14.83 1.60
CA PRO A 283 6.82 -15.11 2.79
C PRO A 283 5.66 -14.12 2.87
N VAL A 284 4.46 -14.63 3.16
CA VAL A 284 3.23 -13.87 3.32
C VAL A 284 2.50 -14.34 4.58
N THR A 285 1.75 -13.41 5.16
CA THR A 285 0.84 -13.67 6.28
C THR A 285 -0.58 -13.41 5.81
N LEU A 286 -1.41 -14.45 5.80
CA LEU A 286 -2.81 -14.37 5.39
C LEU A 286 -3.65 -15.07 6.47
N VAL A 287 -4.43 -14.27 7.20
CA VAL A 287 -5.26 -14.75 8.31
C VAL A 287 -6.67 -14.19 8.16
N PHE A 288 -7.67 -15.05 8.19
CA PHE A 288 -9.09 -14.71 8.23
C PHE A 288 -9.92 -15.86 8.83
N ASP A 289 -10.98 -15.53 9.57
CA ASP A 289 -11.82 -16.53 10.23
C ASP A 289 -12.78 -17.24 9.24
N SER A 290 -13.32 -16.51 8.27
CA SER A 290 -14.25 -17.06 7.26
C SER A 290 -14.39 -16.11 6.06
N ASP A 291 -13.77 -16.45 4.93
CA ASP A 291 -13.88 -15.74 3.65
C ASP A 291 -14.03 -16.70 2.46
N SER A 292 -14.41 -16.17 1.29
CA SER A 292 -14.58 -16.95 0.06
C SER A 292 -13.26 -17.23 -0.65
N LEU A 293 -13.23 -18.23 -1.55
CA LEU A 293 -12.08 -18.51 -2.41
C LEU A 293 -11.69 -17.28 -3.22
N GLU A 294 -12.67 -16.59 -3.81
CA GLU A 294 -12.42 -15.37 -4.58
C GLU A 294 -11.74 -14.29 -3.73
N THR A 295 -12.24 -14.04 -2.51
CA THR A 295 -11.65 -13.07 -1.59
C THR A 295 -10.24 -13.48 -1.17
N ALA A 296 -10.02 -14.75 -0.83
CA ALA A 296 -8.70 -15.22 -0.41
C ALA A 296 -7.65 -15.08 -1.52
N ILE A 297 -8.03 -15.31 -2.77
CA ILE A 297 -7.16 -15.14 -3.94
C ILE A 297 -6.91 -13.67 -4.25
N GLU A 298 -7.92 -12.80 -4.13
CA GLU A 298 -7.77 -11.36 -4.28
C GLU A 298 -6.81 -10.79 -3.23
N MET A 299 -6.97 -11.15 -1.96
CA MET A 299 -6.06 -10.74 -0.89
C MET A 299 -4.62 -11.21 -1.14
N LEU A 300 -4.44 -12.46 -1.58
CA LEU A 300 -3.11 -12.97 -1.92
C LEU A 300 -2.51 -12.26 -3.14
N SER A 301 -3.33 -11.98 -4.16
CA SER A 301 -2.93 -11.24 -5.36
C SER A 301 -2.48 -9.81 -5.00
N GLU A 302 -3.22 -9.12 -4.14
CA GLU A 302 -2.87 -7.80 -3.60
C GLU A 302 -1.56 -7.88 -2.78
N THR A 303 -1.42 -8.90 -1.94
CA THR A 303 -0.24 -9.04 -1.05
C THR A 303 1.05 -9.33 -1.81
N VAL A 304 0.98 -10.12 -2.89
CA VAL A 304 2.16 -10.60 -3.63
C VAL A 304 2.45 -9.75 -4.87
N GLY A 305 1.51 -8.90 -5.30
CA GLY A 305 1.65 -8.07 -6.51
C GLY A 305 1.73 -8.90 -7.79
N ILE A 306 0.93 -9.98 -7.88
CA ILE A 306 0.76 -10.82 -9.09
C ILE A 306 -0.73 -10.92 -9.39
N THR A 307 -1.13 -10.76 -10.65
CA THR A 307 -2.51 -11.03 -11.07
C THR A 307 -2.83 -12.52 -10.99
N ILE A 308 -3.80 -12.87 -10.14
CA ILE A 308 -4.32 -14.24 -10.02
C ILE A 308 -5.78 -14.29 -10.51
N GLU A 309 -6.03 -15.02 -11.59
CA GLU A 309 -7.35 -15.12 -12.23
C GLU A 309 -8.02 -16.48 -11.94
N ILE A 310 -9.30 -16.48 -11.56
CA ILE A 310 -10.08 -17.72 -11.33
C ILE A 310 -11.00 -17.99 -12.53
N VAL A 311 -10.77 -19.10 -13.25
CA VAL A 311 -11.62 -19.51 -14.37
C VAL A 311 -12.92 -20.15 -13.88
N GLY A 312 -13.93 -19.32 -13.61
CA GLY A 312 -15.20 -19.75 -13.00
C GLY A 312 -15.90 -20.92 -13.69
N LYS A 313 -15.88 -20.94 -15.03
CA LYS A 313 -16.47 -22.03 -15.83
C LYS A 313 -15.83 -23.39 -15.56
N ASP A 314 -14.52 -23.41 -15.28
CA ASP A 314 -13.82 -24.66 -14.97
C ASP A 314 -14.21 -25.17 -13.58
N LEU A 315 -14.31 -24.26 -12.61
CA LEU A 315 -14.71 -24.58 -11.24
C LEU A 315 -16.15 -25.13 -11.19
N GLU A 316 -17.08 -24.50 -11.92
CA GLU A 316 -18.47 -24.93 -12.02
C GLU A 316 -18.60 -26.35 -12.59
N SER A 317 -17.78 -26.70 -13.59
CA SER A 317 -17.80 -28.04 -14.22
C SER A 317 -17.41 -29.18 -13.27
N GLU A 318 -16.72 -28.83 -12.18
CA GLU A 318 -16.25 -29.75 -11.14
C GLU A 318 -17.02 -29.56 -9.81
N GLY A 319 -18.10 -28.77 -9.84
CA GLY A 319 -18.99 -28.52 -8.69
C GLY A 319 -18.41 -27.61 -7.61
N ILE A 320 -17.32 -26.90 -7.90
CA ILE A 320 -16.67 -25.97 -6.96
C ILE A 320 -17.28 -24.58 -7.14
N THR A 321 -17.62 -23.92 -6.03
CA THR A 321 -18.17 -22.56 -6.05
C THR A 321 -17.14 -21.56 -5.54
N LYS A 322 -17.04 -20.41 -6.21
CA LYS A 322 -16.13 -19.31 -5.80
C LYS A 322 -16.48 -18.72 -4.43
N ASN A 323 -17.74 -18.83 -4.02
CA ASN A 323 -18.31 -18.23 -2.81
C ASN A 323 -18.32 -19.15 -1.59
N GLN A 324 -17.66 -20.32 -1.69
CA GLN A 324 -17.54 -21.21 -0.54
C GLN A 324 -16.65 -20.58 0.52
N SER A 325 -17.20 -20.40 1.73
CA SER A 325 -16.47 -19.82 2.84
C SER A 325 -15.60 -20.84 3.57
N PHE A 326 -14.38 -20.42 3.93
CA PHE A 326 -13.46 -21.17 4.78
C PHE A 326 -12.61 -20.20 5.60
N GLY A 327 -12.02 -20.66 6.70
CA GLY A 327 -11.04 -19.89 7.46
C GLY A 327 -9.61 -20.24 7.07
N LEU A 328 -8.68 -19.30 7.19
CA LEU A 328 -7.26 -19.49 6.91
C LEU A 328 -6.43 -18.78 7.99
N SER A 329 -5.34 -19.40 8.43
CA SER A 329 -4.43 -18.80 9.40
C SER A 329 -3.02 -19.25 9.06
N GLU A 330 -2.41 -18.57 8.11
CA GLU A 330 -1.06 -18.83 7.63
C GLU A 330 -0.20 -17.59 7.92
N ARG A 331 0.95 -17.78 8.57
CA ARG A 331 1.86 -16.70 8.96
C ARG A 331 3.27 -17.03 8.49
N GLU A 332 3.94 -16.04 7.90
CA GLU A 332 5.34 -16.15 7.44
C GLU A 332 5.61 -17.37 6.54
N ARG A 333 4.61 -17.77 5.73
CA ARG A 333 4.72 -18.90 4.80
C ARG A 333 4.89 -18.43 3.39
N SER A 334 5.55 -19.20 2.53
CA SER A 334 5.68 -18.81 1.12
C SER A 334 4.30 -18.63 0.48
N ALA A 335 4.13 -17.60 -0.36
CA ALA A 335 2.88 -17.35 -1.07
C ALA A 335 2.42 -18.56 -1.88
N GLU A 336 3.34 -19.39 -2.36
CA GLU A 336 3.05 -20.66 -3.00
C GLU A 336 2.38 -21.66 -2.05
N GLU A 337 2.88 -21.81 -0.83
CA GLU A 337 2.29 -22.68 0.19
C GLU A 337 0.92 -22.16 0.64
N VAL A 338 0.78 -20.84 0.79
CA VAL A 338 -0.50 -20.20 1.12
C VAL A 338 -1.51 -20.40 0.00
N LEU A 339 -1.12 -20.17 -1.27
CA LEU A 339 -1.95 -20.43 -2.44
C LEU A 339 -2.43 -21.88 -2.48
N ARG A 340 -1.53 -22.84 -2.29
CA ARG A 340 -1.91 -24.26 -2.24
C ARG A 340 -2.84 -24.59 -1.07
N THR A 341 -2.67 -23.92 0.05
CA THR A 341 -3.55 -24.13 1.21
C THR A 341 -4.95 -23.60 0.93
N ILE A 342 -5.05 -22.44 0.28
CA ILE A 342 -6.31 -21.89 -0.21
C ILE A 342 -6.99 -22.87 -1.16
N LEU A 343 -6.27 -23.35 -2.19
CA LEU A 343 -6.81 -24.32 -3.16
C LEU A 343 -7.33 -25.59 -2.45
N ARG A 344 -6.52 -26.22 -1.58
CA ARG A 344 -6.93 -27.43 -0.83
C ARG A 344 -8.15 -27.22 0.06
N LYS A 345 -8.35 -26.03 0.61
CA LYS A 345 -9.53 -25.72 1.45
C LYS A 345 -10.80 -25.48 0.63
N SER A 346 -10.65 -25.10 -0.63
CA SER A 346 -11.77 -24.89 -1.56
C SER A 346 -12.08 -26.10 -2.45
N GLU A 347 -11.21 -27.10 -2.48
CA GLU A 347 -11.43 -28.34 -3.21
C GLU A 347 -12.45 -29.26 -2.55
N SER A 348 -13.26 -29.93 -3.36
CA SER A 348 -14.12 -31.03 -2.88
C SER A 348 -13.36 -32.37 -2.85
N LYS A 349 -12.34 -32.53 -3.70
CA LYS A 349 -11.44 -33.69 -3.75
C LYS A 349 -9.98 -33.24 -3.84
N PRO A 350 -9.03 -33.93 -3.18
CA PRO A 350 -7.63 -33.55 -3.23
C PRO A 350 -7.07 -33.49 -4.66
N GLY A 351 -6.45 -32.37 -5.02
CA GLY A 351 -5.77 -32.18 -6.31
C GLY A 351 -6.71 -31.86 -7.48
N GLN A 352 -7.93 -31.41 -7.17
CA GLN A 352 -8.94 -31.02 -8.16
C GLN A 352 -8.67 -29.61 -8.72
N LEU A 353 -8.19 -28.68 -7.90
CA LEU A 353 -7.78 -27.34 -8.28
C LEU A 353 -6.27 -27.28 -8.45
N ILE A 354 -5.84 -26.61 -9.51
CA ILE A 354 -4.42 -26.31 -9.74
C ILE A 354 -4.28 -24.86 -10.18
N TYR A 355 -3.07 -24.34 -10.07
CA TYR A 355 -2.71 -23.09 -10.72
C TYR A 355 -1.78 -23.39 -11.90
N VAL A 356 -1.86 -22.58 -12.95
CA VAL A 356 -0.98 -22.62 -14.12
C VAL A 356 -0.46 -21.22 -14.41
N PHE A 357 0.76 -21.12 -14.93
CA PHE A 357 1.33 -19.86 -15.38
C PHE A 357 0.94 -19.62 -16.83
N ARG A 358 0.37 -18.46 -17.13
CA ARG A 358 0.04 -18.05 -18.49
C ARG A 358 0.71 -16.71 -18.78
N LYS A 359 1.25 -16.55 -19.99
CA LYS A 359 1.72 -15.24 -20.45
C LYS A 359 0.56 -14.45 -21.05
N ASP A 360 0.43 -13.20 -20.62
CA ASP A 360 -0.53 -12.24 -21.16
C ASP A 360 0.28 -11.03 -21.64
N GLY A 361 0.68 -11.01 -22.92
CA GLY A 361 1.65 -10.04 -23.41
C GLY A 361 3.06 -10.29 -22.87
N ASP A 362 3.67 -9.27 -22.25
CA ASP A 362 4.98 -9.35 -21.60
C ASP A 362 4.89 -9.85 -20.13
N ASP A 363 3.67 -10.01 -19.58
CA ASP A 363 3.44 -10.36 -18.17
C ASP A 363 3.10 -11.84 -17.94
N GLU A 364 3.53 -12.36 -16.80
CA GLU A 364 3.14 -13.68 -16.30
C GLU A 364 1.98 -13.57 -15.31
N LYS A 365 0.82 -14.13 -15.67
CA LYS A 365 -0.34 -14.26 -14.79
C LYS A 365 -0.51 -15.68 -14.26
N ILE A 366 -1.07 -15.80 -13.07
CA ILE A 366 -1.43 -17.09 -12.47
C ILE A 366 -2.90 -17.33 -12.73
N VAL A 367 -3.25 -18.47 -13.30
CA VAL A 367 -4.63 -18.85 -13.58
C VAL A 367 -5.00 -20.07 -12.75
N ILE A 368 -6.03 -19.94 -11.92
CA ILE A 368 -6.60 -21.04 -11.13
C ILE A 368 -7.66 -21.75 -11.97
N THR A 369 -7.47 -23.05 -12.14
CA THR A 369 -8.32 -23.92 -12.95
C THR A 369 -8.39 -25.32 -12.34
N THR A 370 -9.11 -26.22 -12.99
CA THR A 370 -9.22 -27.62 -12.57
C THR A 370 -8.20 -28.48 -13.30
N ASN A 371 -7.70 -29.52 -12.62
CA ASN A 371 -6.71 -30.45 -13.17
C ASN A 371 -7.22 -31.11 -14.47
N THR A 372 -8.51 -31.46 -14.50
CA THR A 372 -9.18 -32.05 -15.67
C THR A 372 -9.12 -31.12 -16.88
N ASN A 373 -9.50 -29.84 -16.72
CA ASN A 373 -9.57 -28.90 -17.84
C ASN A 373 -8.19 -28.42 -18.29
N ALA A 374 -7.23 -28.27 -17.36
CA ALA A 374 -5.84 -27.99 -17.71
C ALA A 374 -5.20 -29.09 -18.57
N ARG A 375 -5.44 -30.38 -18.22
CA ARG A 375 -4.97 -31.52 -19.03
C ARG A 375 -5.63 -31.57 -20.40
N GLN A 376 -6.93 -31.30 -20.48
CA GLN A 376 -7.64 -31.24 -21.76
C GLN A 376 -7.12 -30.13 -22.67
N ARG A 377 -6.70 -29.00 -22.08
CA ARG A 377 -6.10 -27.87 -22.81
C ARG A 377 -4.60 -28.03 -23.09
N GLY A 378 -3.96 -29.08 -22.58
CA GLY A 378 -2.52 -29.31 -22.75
C GLY A 378 -1.65 -28.28 -22.04
N GLU A 379 -2.15 -27.70 -20.94
CA GLU A 379 -1.43 -26.67 -20.18
C GLU A 379 -0.26 -27.26 -19.38
N GLU A 380 0.79 -26.47 -19.19
CA GLU A 380 1.98 -26.91 -18.46
C GLU A 380 1.71 -26.91 -16.95
N ILE A 381 1.40 -28.09 -16.41
CA ILE A 381 1.08 -28.27 -15.00
C ILE A 381 2.39 -28.17 -14.17
N PRO A 382 2.46 -27.27 -13.18
CA PRO A 382 3.59 -27.14 -12.29
C PRO A 382 3.95 -28.48 -11.62
N GLU A 383 5.25 -28.76 -11.45
CA GLU A 383 5.75 -30.04 -10.90
C GLU A 383 5.14 -30.40 -9.54
N VAL A 384 4.76 -29.37 -8.81
CA VAL A 384 4.21 -29.43 -7.48
C VAL A 384 2.82 -30.09 -7.40
N PHE A 385 2.12 -30.18 -8.53
CA PHE A 385 0.85 -30.92 -8.67
C PHE A 385 1.04 -32.27 -9.37
N ARG A 386 2.24 -32.59 -9.86
CA ARG A 386 2.53 -33.87 -10.53
C ARG A 386 2.68 -35.05 -9.56
N THR A 387 2.79 -34.78 -8.25
CA THR A 387 3.02 -35.79 -7.20
C THR A 387 1.77 -36.21 -6.42
N VAL A 388 0.59 -35.63 -6.69
CA VAL A 388 -0.67 -36.11 -6.11
C VAL A 388 -1.32 -37.08 -7.09
N PRO A 389 -1.35 -38.39 -6.80
CA PRO A 389 -2.08 -39.33 -7.65
C PRO A 389 -3.57 -39.02 -7.51
N ALA A 390 -4.24 -38.82 -8.64
CA ALA A 390 -5.69 -38.93 -8.70
C ALA A 390 -6.05 -40.38 -8.30
N GLN A 391 -6.73 -40.54 -7.16
CA GLN A 391 -7.47 -41.76 -6.83
C GLN A 391 -8.95 -41.42 -6.74
#